data_AF-A0A4U5Q5L0-F1
#
_entry.id   AF-A0A4U5Q5L0-F1
#
_cell.length_a   1.000
_cell.length_b   1.000
_cell.length_c   1.000
_cell.angle_alpha   90.00
_cell.angle_beta   90.00
_cell.angle_gamma   90.00
#
_symmetry.space_group_name_H-M   'P 1'
#
loop_
_entity.id
_entity.type
_entity.pdbx_description
1 polymer ?
#
loop_
_entity_poly.entity_id
_entity_poly.type
_entity_poly.pdbx_seq_one_letter_code
_entity_poly.pdbx_strand_id
1 'polypeptide(L)'
;MRRLVGESGEEDVVEKGRIVRRRRRFMAILEWMWGSFVLHSSCALSFVPRKAAKLSFFLVTHLRVFVKHFDQLLLFNFLIEALSNSLRHTGEMIKLFKVKEKQRELAENANGKSPIKKQSAGELRLHKDISELNLHKTCTMAFPNGKDDLMNFEVTIRPDEGYYRAGTFVFSFQISSIYPHEAPKVKCKTKVYHPNIDLEGNVCLNILREDWKPVLNINTIIYGLFHLFTEPNHEDPLNQDAAAVLRDNPQLFESNVRRAMAGGYMGQTFFPRCI
;
A
#
# COMPACT_ATOMS: atom_id res chain seq x y z
N MET A 1 81.75 -1.64 50.25
CA MET A 1 81.67 -0.89 48.97
C MET A 1 80.39 -1.32 48.28
N ARG A 2 79.52 -0.34 48.00
CA ARG A 2 78.13 -0.50 47.52
C ARG A 2 78.05 -1.29 46.21
N ARG A 3 77.01 -2.11 46.04
CA ARG A 3 76.54 -2.51 44.70
C ARG A 3 75.02 -2.49 44.67
N LEU A 4 74.51 -1.83 43.65
CA LEU A 4 73.17 -1.26 43.48
C LEU A 4 72.14 -2.36 43.20
N VAL A 5 71.02 -2.32 43.94
CA VAL A 5 69.75 -2.95 43.57
C VAL A 5 68.80 -1.80 43.26
N GLY A 6 68.20 -1.80 42.07
CA GLY A 6 67.04 -0.97 41.75
C GLY A 6 67.24 -0.07 40.54
N GLU A 7 66.85 -0.56 39.36
CA GLU A 7 66.52 0.30 38.21
C GLU A 7 65.63 -0.38 37.14
N SER A 8 65.15 -1.62 37.36
CA SER A 8 64.32 -2.33 36.36
C SER A 8 62.81 -2.32 36.62
N GLY A 9 62.34 -1.70 37.71
CA GLY A 9 60.93 -1.73 38.10
C GLY A 9 60.13 -0.46 37.79
N GLU A 10 60.80 0.66 37.53
CA GLU A 10 60.16 1.99 37.52
C GLU A 10 59.74 2.45 36.11
N GLU A 11 60.48 2.06 35.06
CA GLU A 11 60.09 2.32 33.66
C GLU A 11 58.84 1.53 33.22
N ASP A 12 58.67 0.32 33.73
CA ASP A 12 57.59 -0.60 33.35
C ASP A 12 56.21 -0.15 33.89
N VAL A 13 56.22 0.58 35.02
CA VAL A 13 55.01 1.15 35.64
C VAL A 13 54.58 2.45 34.92
N VAL A 14 55.55 3.26 34.48
CA VAL A 14 55.30 4.50 33.74
C VAL A 14 54.71 4.21 32.35
N GLU A 15 55.23 3.19 31.65
CA GLU A 15 54.73 2.81 30.32
C GLU A 15 53.33 2.18 30.37
N LYS A 16 53.05 1.32 31.35
CA LYS A 16 51.70 0.80 31.62
C LYS A 16 50.70 1.92 31.94
N GLY A 17 51.10 2.93 32.72
CA GLY A 17 50.28 4.11 33.00
C GLY A 17 49.95 4.94 31.75
N ARG A 18 50.89 5.05 30.81
CA ARG A 18 50.69 5.73 29.51
C ARG A 18 49.72 4.98 28.61
N ILE A 19 49.80 3.66 28.57
CA ILE A 19 48.92 2.78 27.78
C ILE A 19 47.47 2.84 28.31
N VAL A 20 47.28 2.83 29.63
CA VAL A 20 45.94 2.95 30.25
C VAL A 20 45.31 4.30 29.96
N ARG A 21 46.08 5.40 29.99
CA ARG A 21 45.57 6.75 29.62
C ARG A 21 45.21 6.85 28.14
N ARG A 22 45.98 6.22 27.25
CA ARG A 22 45.65 6.15 25.80
C ARG A 22 44.40 5.32 25.53
N ARG A 23 44.23 4.18 26.22
CA ARG A 23 42.99 3.37 26.14
C ARG A 23 41.75 4.11 26.62
N ARG A 24 41.84 4.87 27.72
CA ARG A 24 40.71 5.68 28.22
C ARG A 24 40.32 6.79 27.24
N ARG A 25 41.29 7.47 26.63
CA ARG A 25 41.02 8.48 25.58
C ARG A 25 40.39 7.85 24.33
N PHE A 26 40.82 6.65 23.95
CA PHE A 26 40.26 5.94 22.80
C PHE A 26 38.82 5.47 23.04
N MET A 27 38.52 4.94 24.23
CA MET A 27 37.16 4.56 24.60
C MET A 27 36.22 5.77 24.68
N ALA A 28 36.69 6.93 25.18
CA ALA A 28 35.90 8.15 25.19
C ALA A 28 35.57 8.67 23.76
N ILE A 29 36.46 8.47 22.79
CA ILE A 29 36.21 8.80 21.38
C ILE A 29 35.17 7.85 20.78
N LEU A 30 35.26 6.55 21.08
CA LEU A 30 34.26 5.56 20.64
C LEU A 30 32.87 5.82 21.24
N GLU A 31 32.78 6.17 22.52
CA GLU A 31 31.52 6.56 23.16
C GLU A 31 30.94 7.84 22.57
N TRP A 32 31.78 8.84 22.25
CA TRP A 32 31.34 10.06 21.57
C TRP A 32 30.84 9.80 20.14
N MET A 33 31.52 8.93 19.39
CA MET A 33 31.10 8.50 18.06
C MET A 33 29.80 7.69 18.09
N TRP A 34 29.65 6.79 19.07
CA TRP A 34 28.42 6.02 19.27
C TRP A 34 27.24 6.89 19.69
N GLY A 35 27.46 7.84 20.61
CA GLY A 35 26.45 8.83 20.98
C GLY A 35 26.01 9.71 19.81
N SER A 36 26.95 10.14 18.97
CA SER A 36 26.66 10.93 17.76
C SER A 36 25.86 10.14 16.72
N PHE A 37 26.10 8.82 16.60
CA PHE A 37 25.36 7.92 15.72
C PHE A 37 23.92 7.68 16.19
N VAL A 38 23.70 7.51 17.51
CA VAL A 38 22.36 7.35 18.10
C VAL A 38 21.55 8.65 17.99
N LEU A 39 22.19 9.81 18.18
CA LEU A 39 21.55 11.13 17.99
C LEU A 39 21.16 11.40 16.53
N HIS A 40 22.00 11.02 15.56
CA HIS A 40 21.66 11.16 14.13
C HIS A 40 20.61 10.15 13.65
N SER A 41 20.55 8.96 14.27
CA SER A 41 19.53 7.94 13.96
C SER A 41 18.14 8.32 14.51
N SER A 42 18.10 9.11 15.59
CA SER A 42 16.84 9.59 16.20
C SER A 42 16.22 10.79 15.47
N CYS A 43 16.99 11.50 14.64
CA CYS A 43 16.52 12.65 13.86
C CYS A 43 15.98 12.29 12.46
N ALA A 44 16.18 11.04 12.00
CA ALA A 44 15.81 10.58 10.66
C ALA A 44 14.39 10.02 10.52
N LEU A 45 13.49 10.27 11.48
CA LEU A 45 12.08 9.82 11.46
C LEU A 45 11.09 10.87 10.93
N SER A 46 11.60 11.88 10.23
CA SER A 46 10.78 12.83 9.48
C SER A 46 11.39 13.07 8.10
N PHE A 47 10.56 12.86 7.06
CA PHE A 47 10.76 13.09 5.62
C PHE A 47 11.29 11.95 4.70
N VAL A 48 10.33 11.40 3.94
CA VAL A 48 10.31 10.91 2.53
C VAL A 48 11.41 9.94 2.02
N PRO A 49 11.02 8.79 1.41
CA PRO A 49 11.94 7.81 0.87
C PRO A 49 12.31 8.16 -0.57
N ARG A 50 13.52 8.68 -0.80
CA ARG A 50 14.26 8.59 -2.07
C ARG A 50 15.63 9.24 -1.88
N LYS A 51 16.59 8.45 -1.39
CA LYS A 51 18.07 8.57 -1.56
C LYS A 51 18.86 7.68 -0.58
N ALA A 52 18.34 6.52 -0.19
CA ALA A 52 19.06 5.56 0.67
C ALA A 52 20.17 4.77 -0.06
N ALA A 53 20.43 5.03 -1.35
CA ALA A 53 21.38 4.25 -2.16
C ALA A 53 22.75 4.92 -2.41
N LYS A 54 23.03 6.10 -1.81
CA LYS A 54 24.34 6.77 -1.98
C LYS A 54 25.15 6.99 -0.69
N LEU A 55 24.59 6.61 0.48
CA LEU A 55 25.33 6.67 1.75
C LEU A 55 25.99 5.34 2.12
N SER A 56 25.60 4.22 1.48
CA SER A 56 26.21 2.90 1.77
C SER A 56 27.52 2.66 1.04
N PHE A 57 27.88 3.46 0.03
CA PHE A 57 29.15 3.31 -0.67
C PHE A 57 30.28 4.05 0.03
N PHE A 58 30.00 5.22 0.63
CA PHE A 58 31.04 6.03 1.28
C PHE A 58 31.59 5.40 2.57
N LEU A 59 30.78 4.61 3.29
CA LEU A 59 31.24 3.87 4.47
C LEU A 59 32.11 2.66 4.11
N VAL A 60 31.94 2.07 2.93
CA VAL A 60 32.63 0.83 2.52
C VAL A 60 33.98 1.12 1.88
N THR A 61 34.15 2.26 1.19
CA THR A 61 35.45 2.61 0.57
C THR A 61 36.47 3.15 1.56
N HIS A 62 36.06 3.77 2.68
CA HIS A 62 37.01 4.25 3.69
C HIS A 62 37.42 3.20 4.73
N LEU A 63 36.72 2.05 4.81
CA LEU A 63 37.15 0.93 5.66
C LEU A 63 38.32 0.13 5.08
N ARG A 64 38.62 0.26 3.77
CA ARG A 64 39.65 -0.56 3.10
C ARG A 64 41.08 -0.02 3.17
N VAL A 65 41.27 1.23 3.62
CA VAL A 65 42.62 1.83 3.73
C VAL A 65 43.22 1.66 5.14
N PHE A 66 42.42 1.31 6.15
CA PHE A 66 42.87 1.24 7.54
C PHE A 66 43.24 -0.17 8.03
N VAL A 67 43.25 -1.18 7.15
CA VAL A 67 43.44 -2.59 7.51
C VAL A 67 44.69 -3.18 6.84
N LYS A 68 45.82 -2.48 6.87
CA LYS A 68 47.08 -3.05 6.36
C LYS A 68 48.16 -3.34 7.41
N HIS A 69 47.98 -2.96 8.67
CA HIS A 69 48.87 -3.38 9.74
C HIS A 69 48.16 -3.34 11.09
N PHE A 70 47.77 -4.52 11.58
CA PHE A 70 47.56 -4.95 12.97
C PHE A 70 46.45 -6.00 13.04
N ASP A 71 46.61 -7.01 13.88
CA ASP A 71 45.70 -8.14 14.11
C ASP A 71 44.20 -7.78 14.14
N GLN A 72 43.51 -7.91 13.01
CA GLN A 72 42.09 -7.57 12.87
C GLN A 72 41.13 -8.78 12.83
N LEU A 73 41.63 -10.02 12.89
CA LEU A 73 40.76 -11.20 12.93
C LEU A 73 39.91 -11.27 14.21
N LEU A 74 40.45 -10.82 15.36
CA LEU A 74 39.72 -10.83 16.63
C LEU A 74 38.62 -9.76 16.71
N LEU A 75 38.89 -8.54 16.23
CA LEU A 75 37.89 -7.46 16.23
C LEU A 75 36.80 -7.70 15.19
N PHE A 76 37.13 -8.29 14.04
CA PHE A 76 36.14 -8.65 13.03
C PHE A 76 35.19 -9.74 13.53
N ASN A 77 35.72 -10.79 14.17
CA ASN A 77 34.90 -11.84 14.78
C ASN A 77 34.02 -11.31 15.93
N PHE A 78 34.56 -10.42 16.77
CA PHE A 78 33.78 -9.78 17.84
C PHE A 78 32.64 -8.91 17.30
N LEU A 79 32.88 -8.18 16.20
CA LEU A 79 31.85 -7.36 15.55
C LEU A 79 30.76 -8.22 14.89
N ILE A 80 31.14 -9.33 14.24
CA ILE A 80 30.20 -10.31 13.66
C ILE A 80 29.33 -10.94 14.76
N GLU A 81 29.92 -11.33 15.88
CA GLU A 81 29.17 -11.88 17.03
C GLU A 81 28.23 -10.84 17.65
N ALA A 82 28.68 -9.59 17.80
CA ALA A 82 27.85 -8.51 18.33
C ALA A 82 26.65 -8.20 17.40
N LEU A 83 26.86 -8.19 16.09
CA LEU A 83 25.78 -8.00 15.10
C LEU A 83 24.82 -9.20 15.07
N SER A 84 25.34 -10.43 15.15
CA SER A 84 24.54 -11.65 15.22
C SER A 84 23.70 -11.69 16.50
N ASN A 85 24.27 -11.30 17.64
CA ASN A 85 23.54 -11.17 18.91
C ASN A 85 22.47 -10.08 18.85
N SER A 86 22.76 -8.93 18.23
CA SER A 86 21.78 -7.86 18.04
C SER A 86 20.62 -8.28 17.12
N LEU A 87 20.91 -8.97 16.02
CA LEU A 87 19.89 -9.54 15.11
C LEU A 87 19.06 -10.65 15.78
N ARG A 88 19.68 -11.51 16.60
CA ARG A 88 18.96 -12.50 17.42
C ARG A 88 18.05 -11.84 18.44
N HIS A 89 18.55 -10.84 19.16
CA HIS A 89 17.80 -10.14 20.20
C HIS A 89 16.64 -9.33 19.60
N THR A 90 16.82 -8.68 18.44
CA THR A 90 15.72 -8.02 17.72
C THR A 90 14.69 -9.03 17.22
N GLY A 91 15.12 -10.19 16.71
CA GLY A 91 14.24 -11.29 16.33
C GLY A 91 13.43 -11.85 17.51
N GLU A 92 14.04 -11.99 18.69
CA GLU A 92 13.37 -12.41 19.91
C GLU A 92 12.40 -11.35 20.42
N MET A 93 12.78 -10.08 20.41
CA MET A 93 11.91 -8.96 20.77
C MET A 93 10.68 -8.89 19.86
N ILE A 94 10.83 -9.05 18.53
CA ILE A 94 9.71 -9.09 17.58
C ILE A 94 8.77 -10.27 17.89
N LYS A 95 9.31 -11.44 18.27
CA LYS A 95 8.49 -12.59 18.69
C LYS A 95 7.75 -12.30 20.00
N LEU A 96 8.42 -11.71 20.99
CA LEU A 96 7.85 -11.31 22.28
C LEU A 96 6.72 -10.29 22.11
N PHE A 97 6.88 -9.29 21.26
CA PHE A 97 5.81 -8.32 20.95
C PHE A 97 4.60 -9.01 20.32
N LYS A 98 4.80 -9.89 19.33
CA LYS A 98 3.71 -10.68 18.72
C LYS A 98 3.00 -11.60 19.72
N VAL A 99 3.74 -12.25 20.61
CA VAL A 99 3.17 -13.11 21.66
C VAL A 99 2.37 -12.27 22.65
N LYS A 100 2.88 -11.10 23.05
CA LYS A 100 2.21 -10.18 23.97
C LYS A 100 0.94 -9.57 23.36
N GLU A 101 0.96 -9.23 22.07
CA GLU A 101 -0.25 -8.80 21.33
C GLU A 101 -1.29 -9.92 21.27
N LYS A 102 -0.88 -11.14 20.93
CA LYS A 102 -1.78 -12.31 20.90
C LYS A 102 -2.36 -12.63 22.28
N GLN A 103 -1.57 -12.52 23.35
CA GLN A 103 -2.05 -12.68 24.73
C GLN A 103 -3.03 -11.57 25.14
N ARG A 104 -2.80 -10.34 24.69
CA ARG A 104 -3.71 -9.22 24.92
C ARG A 104 -5.04 -9.40 24.20
N GLU A 105 -5.02 -9.86 22.95
CA GLU A 105 -6.24 -10.19 22.18
C GLU A 105 -7.02 -11.35 22.82
N LEU A 106 -6.33 -12.37 23.34
CA LEU A 106 -6.97 -13.47 24.08
C LEU A 106 -7.59 -12.99 25.40
N ALA A 107 -6.94 -12.07 26.12
CA ALA A 107 -7.47 -11.49 27.35
C ALA A 107 -8.65 -10.55 27.10
N GLU A 108 -8.64 -9.79 26.00
CA GLU A 108 -9.76 -8.92 25.58
C GLU A 108 -10.98 -9.77 25.15
N ASN A 109 -10.77 -10.92 24.51
CA ASN A 109 -11.84 -11.87 24.15
C ASN A 109 -12.42 -12.66 25.35
N ALA A 110 -11.68 -12.78 26.46
CA ALA A 110 -12.15 -13.47 27.66
C ALA A 110 -13.15 -12.66 28.49
N ASN A 111 -13.27 -11.35 28.25
CA ASN A 111 -14.02 -10.44 29.12
C ASN A 111 -15.49 -10.20 28.71
N GLY A 112 -16.09 -11.12 27.94
CA GLY A 112 -17.53 -11.13 27.61
C GLY A 112 -18.04 -9.95 26.76
N LYS A 113 -17.19 -8.97 26.42
CA LYS A 113 -17.48 -7.98 25.39
C LYS A 113 -17.30 -8.64 24.03
N SER A 114 -18.31 -8.52 23.18
CA SER A 114 -18.23 -8.88 21.76
C SER A 114 -16.90 -8.37 21.19
N PRO A 115 -16.13 -9.20 20.46
CA PRO A 115 -14.81 -8.81 19.99
C PRO A 115 -14.92 -7.51 19.20
N ILE A 116 -14.24 -6.45 19.68
CA ILE A 116 -14.13 -5.19 18.94
C ILE A 116 -13.33 -5.55 17.68
N LYS A 117 -14.03 -5.70 16.56
CA LYS A 117 -13.40 -6.03 15.27
C LYS A 117 -12.50 -4.85 14.91
N LYS A 118 -11.18 -5.00 15.10
CA LYS A 118 -10.20 -4.02 14.65
C LYS A 118 -10.41 -3.81 13.16
N GLN A 119 -10.78 -2.59 12.78
CA GLN A 119 -10.98 -2.24 11.38
C GLN A 119 -9.66 -2.40 10.63
N SER A 120 -9.71 -3.06 9.48
CA SER A 120 -8.55 -3.18 8.60
C SER A 120 -8.16 -1.81 8.02
N ALA A 121 -6.91 -1.67 7.58
CA ALA A 121 -6.48 -0.45 6.90
C ALA A 121 -7.33 -0.13 5.66
N GLY A 122 -7.79 -1.16 4.93
CA GLY A 122 -8.69 -1.02 3.79
C GLY A 122 -10.09 -0.55 4.17
N GLU A 123 -10.66 -1.08 5.27
CA GLU A 123 -11.93 -0.60 5.81
C GLU A 123 -11.83 0.86 6.26
N LEU A 124 -10.77 1.24 6.98
CA LEU A 124 -10.53 2.64 7.40
C LEU A 124 -10.42 3.57 6.19
N ARG A 125 -9.71 3.14 5.15
CA ARG A 125 -9.60 3.90 3.90
C ARG A 125 -10.95 4.02 3.19
N LEU A 126 -11.71 2.95 3.08
CA LEU A 126 -13.03 2.95 2.46
C LEU A 126 -14.01 3.84 3.22
N HIS A 127 -14.00 3.80 4.56
CA HIS A 127 -14.81 4.69 5.39
C HIS A 127 -14.56 6.16 5.06
N LYS A 128 -13.28 6.54 4.91
CA LYS A 128 -12.91 7.89 4.49
C LYS A 128 -13.48 8.21 3.12
N ASP A 129 -13.24 7.34 2.14
CA ASP A 129 -13.73 7.55 0.77
C ASP A 129 -15.26 7.69 0.72
N ILE A 130 -16.01 6.89 1.50
CA ILE A 130 -17.47 6.96 1.62
C ILE A 130 -17.92 8.28 2.27
N SER A 131 -17.23 8.72 3.32
CA SER A 131 -17.56 9.98 4.02
C SER A 131 -17.31 11.23 3.18
N GLU A 132 -16.41 11.15 2.21
CA GLU A 132 -16.04 12.22 1.28
C GLU A 132 -16.72 12.06 -0.10
N LEU A 133 -17.69 11.15 -0.24
CA LEU A 133 -18.40 10.96 -1.50
C LEU A 133 -19.13 12.23 -1.92
N ASN A 134 -18.88 12.63 -3.16
CA ASN A 134 -19.61 13.68 -3.84
C ASN A 134 -20.16 13.11 -5.14
N LEU A 135 -21.30 12.43 -5.03
CA LEU A 135 -21.91 11.75 -6.16
C LEU A 135 -22.63 12.75 -7.08
N HIS A 136 -22.61 12.46 -8.38
CA HIS A 136 -23.52 13.12 -9.31
C HIS A 136 -24.98 12.91 -8.85
N LYS A 137 -25.85 13.91 -9.05
CA LYS A 137 -27.28 13.90 -8.61
C LYS A 137 -28.06 12.67 -9.08
N THR A 138 -27.63 12.05 -10.18
CA THR A 138 -28.27 10.86 -10.76
C THR A 138 -27.60 9.54 -10.39
N CYS A 139 -26.62 9.58 -9.51
CA CYS A 139 -25.97 8.42 -8.94
C CYS A 139 -26.45 8.23 -7.50
N THR A 140 -26.77 6.99 -7.13
CA THR A 140 -27.19 6.64 -5.77
C THR A 140 -26.41 5.40 -5.31
N MET A 141 -26.15 5.31 -4.02
CA MET A 141 -25.41 4.20 -3.42
C MET A 141 -26.30 3.46 -2.41
N ALA A 142 -26.22 2.13 -2.40
CA ALA A 142 -26.99 1.25 -1.52
C ALA A 142 -26.12 0.13 -0.96
N PHE A 143 -26.46 -0.36 0.24
CA PHE A 143 -25.79 -1.47 0.91
C PHE A 143 -26.78 -2.63 1.05
N PRO A 144 -26.88 -3.52 0.05
CA PRO A 144 -27.93 -4.54 0.00
C PRO A 144 -27.82 -5.57 1.15
N ASN A 145 -26.62 -5.79 1.68
CA ASN A 145 -26.36 -6.71 2.79
C ASN A 145 -26.51 -6.05 4.18
N GLY A 146 -26.98 -4.80 4.23
CA GLY A 146 -27.06 -4.01 5.45
C GLY A 146 -25.83 -3.11 5.68
N LYS A 147 -25.92 -2.24 6.69
CA LYS A 147 -24.93 -1.17 6.94
C LYS A 147 -23.60 -1.68 7.49
N ASP A 148 -23.53 -2.93 7.93
CA ASP A 148 -22.34 -3.53 8.53
C ASP A 148 -21.38 -4.12 7.48
N ASP A 149 -21.87 -4.38 6.27
CA ASP A 149 -21.06 -4.89 5.14
C ASP A 149 -20.70 -3.75 4.19
N LEU A 150 -19.82 -2.86 4.64
CA LEU A 150 -19.41 -1.70 3.85
C LEU A 150 -18.50 -2.06 2.67
N MET A 151 -17.87 -3.23 2.70
CA MET A 151 -16.95 -3.70 1.67
C MET A 151 -17.68 -4.25 0.43
N ASN A 152 -19.00 -4.42 0.51
CA ASN A 152 -19.85 -4.80 -0.62
C ASN A 152 -21.05 -3.86 -0.72
N PHE A 153 -21.08 -3.07 -1.79
CA PHE A 153 -22.16 -2.10 -2.00
C PHE A 153 -22.53 -2.01 -3.47
N GLU A 154 -23.64 -1.34 -3.74
CA GLU A 154 -24.13 -1.12 -5.09
C GLU A 154 -24.22 0.37 -5.39
N VAL A 155 -23.88 0.73 -6.62
CA VAL A 155 -24.06 2.08 -7.16
C VAL A 155 -25.02 2.00 -8.33
N THR A 156 -26.10 2.77 -8.26
CA THR A 156 -27.06 2.91 -9.36
C THR A 156 -26.81 4.23 -10.07
N ILE A 157 -26.59 4.17 -11.38
CA ILE A 157 -26.37 5.31 -12.26
C ILE A 157 -27.58 5.50 -13.17
N ARG A 158 -28.11 6.73 -13.22
CA ARG A 158 -29.26 7.10 -14.07
C ARG A 158 -28.90 8.27 -14.99
N PRO A 159 -28.28 8.03 -16.15
CA PRO A 159 -27.89 9.13 -17.06
C PRO A 159 -29.10 9.99 -17.43
N ASP A 160 -28.97 11.31 -17.33
CA ASP A 160 -29.99 12.30 -17.70
C ASP A 160 -29.78 12.89 -19.10
N GLU A 161 -28.67 12.52 -19.76
CA GLU A 161 -28.27 12.90 -21.11
C GLU A 161 -27.60 11.73 -21.86
N GLY A 162 -27.20 11.98 -23.11
CA GLY A 162 -26.53 10.99 -23.97
C GLY A 162 -27.43 9.84 -24.43
N TYR A 163 -26.79 8.82 -25.05
CA TYR A 163 -27.47 7.66 -25.63
C TYR A 163 -28.32 6.89 -24.61
N TYR A 164 -27.83 6.82 -23.37
CA TYR A 164 -28.42 6.02 -22.30
C TYR A 164 -29.36 6.80 -21.38
N ARG A 165 -29.76 8.01 -21.80
CA ARG A 165 -30.70 8.86 -21.05
C ARG A 165 -31.94 8.08 -20.62
N ALA A 166 -32.33 8.27 -19.36
CA ALA A 166 -33.46 7.62 -18.68
C ALA A 166 -33.26 6.13 -18.34
N GLY A 167 -32.11 5.55 -18.65
CA GLY A 167 -31.76 4.20 -18.20
C GLY A 167 -31.41 4.17 -16.71
N THR A 168 -31.44 2.96 -16.14
CA THR A 168 -31.04 2.67 -14.77
C THR A 168 -30.05 1.51 -14.76
N PHE A 169 -28.80 1.78 -14.39
CA PHE A 169 -27.69 0.82 -14.45
C PHE A 169 -27.12 0.60 -13.06
N VAL A 170 -27.16 -0.65 -12.59
CA VAL A 170 -26.70 -1.03 -11.25
C VAL A 170 -25.34 -1.68 -11.35
N PHE A 171 -24.39 -1.22 -10.54
CA PHE A 171 -23.04 -1.75 -10.44
C PHE A 171 -22.79 -2.30 -9.04
N SER A 172 -22.28 -3.52 -8.93
CA SER A 172 -21.78 -4.07 -7.67
C SER A 172 -20.32 -3.72 -7.49
N PHE A 173 -19.97 -3.22 -6.30
CA PHE A 173 -18.61 -2.95 -5.85
C PHE A 173 -18.25 -3.97 -4.77
N GLN A 174 -17.11 -4.63 -4.95
CA GLN A 174 -16.51 -5.51 -3.96
C GLN A 174 -15.09 -5.01 -3.65
N ILE A 175 -14.89 -4.58 -2.41
CA ILE A 175 -13.64 -4.00 -1.94
C ILE A 175 -12.77 -5.11 -1.35
N SER A 176 -11.51 -5.18 -1.79
CA SER A 176 -10.51 -6.10 -1.25
C SER A 176 -10.02 -5.63 0.12
N SER A 177 -9.59 -6.55 0.99
CA SER A 177 -9.02 -6.21 2.31
C SER A 177 -7.72 -5.42 2.23
N ILE A 178 -7.07 -5.45 1.06
CA ILE A 178 -5.82 -4.70 0.78
C ILE A 178 -6.06 -3.39 0.00
N TYR A 179 -7.31 -2.94 -0.13
CA TYR A 179 -7.63 -1.59 -0.58
C TYR A 179 -6.84 -0.55 0.25
N PRO A 180 -6.26 0.50 -0.35
CA PRO A 180 -6.36 0.97 -1.74
C PRO A 180 -5.25 0.44 -2.68
N HIS A 181 -4.45 -0.54 -2.25
CA HIS A 181 -3.36 -1.07 -3.09
C HIS A 181 -3.89 -1.85 -4.29
N GLU A 182 -5.01 -2.55 -4.13
CA GLU A 182 -5.81 -3.12 -5.22
C GLU A 182 -7.05 -2.27 -5.49
N ALA A 183 -7.43 -2.21 -6.77
CA ALA A 183 -8.68 -1.60 -7.18
C ALA A 183 -9.89 -2.39 -6.66
N PRO A 184 -11.03 -1.72 -6.41
CA PRO A 184 -12.31 -2.37 -6.25
C PRO A 184 -12.66 -3.27 -7.43
N LYS A 185 -13.23 -4.44 -7.18
CA LYS A 185 -13.86 -5.24 -8.23
C LYS A 185 -15.24 -4.66 -8.51
N VAL A 186 -15.45 -4.21 -9.74
CA VAL A 186 -16.73 -3.63 -10.18
C VAL A 186 -17.33 -4.48 -11.29
N LYS A 187 -18.63 -4.78 -11.16
CA LYS A 187 -19.41 -5.44 -12.22
C LYS A 187 -20.73 -4.71 -12.45
N CYS A 188 -21.14 -4.59 -13.70
CA CYS A 188 -22.48 -4.17 -14.07
C CYS A 188 -23.45 -5.34 -13.86
N LYS A 189 -24.48 -5.13 -13.03
CA LYS A 189 -25.57 -6.09 -12.83
C LYS A 189 -26.67 -5.94 -13.90
N THR A 190 -26.77 -4.77 -14.51
CA THR A 190 -27.74 -4.50 -15.58
C THR A 190 -27.17 -4.95 -16.93
N LYS A 191 -27.79 -5.94 -17.57
CA LYS A 191 -27.42 -6.33 -18.93
C LYS A 191 -27.75 -5.19 -19.90
N VAL A 192 -26.72 -4.61 -20.54
CA VAL A 192 -26.83 -3.39 -21.34
C VAL A 192 -26.06 -3.53 -22.66
N TYR A 193 -26.61 -2.97 -23.74
CA TYR A 193 -25.89 -2.87 -25.01
C TYR A 193 -24.93 -1.68 -24.96
N HIS A 194 -23.65 -1.94 -24.69
CA HIS A 194 -22.64 -0.91 -24.44
C HIS A 194 -21.25 -1.34 -24.95
N PRO A 195 -20.45 -0.47 -25.60
CA PRO A 195 -19.11 -0.83 -26.10
C PRO A 195 -18.16 -1.36 -25.01
N ASN A 196 -18.12 -0.70 -23.86
CA ASN A 196 -17.20 -1.00 -22.75
C ASN A 196 -17.76 -1.95 -21.66
N ILE A 197 -18.91 -2.58 -21.87
CA ILE A 197 -19.51 -3.54 -20.92
C ILE A 197 -19.91 -4.80 -21.69
N ASP A 198 -19.46 -5.98 -21.23
CA ASP A 198 -19.85 -7.26 -21.83
C ASP A 198 -21.17 -7.82 -21.26
N LEU A 199 -21.59 -8.98 -21.76
CA LEU A 199 -22.84 -9.61 -21.37
C LEU A 199 -22.79 -10.24 -19.97
N GLU A 200 -21.58 -10.51 -19.46
CA GLU A 200 -21.26 -11.02 -18.13
C GLU A 200 -21.12 -9.90 -17.09
N GLY A 201 -21.24 -8.64 -17.52
CA GLY A 201 -21.18 -7.46 -16.67
C GLY A 201 -19.76 -6.98 -16.34
N ASN A 202 -18.73 -7.49 -16.99
CA ASN A 202 -17.39 -6.95 -16.83
C ASN A 202 -17.30 -5.58 -17.50
N VAL A 203 -16.55 -4.68 -16.89
CA VAL A 203 -16.42 -3.29 -17.34
C VAL A 203 -14.99 -3.03 -17.81
N CYS A 204 -14.84 -2.37 -18.96
CA CYS A 204 -13.58 -1.82 -19.42
C CYS A 204 -13.48 -0.36 -19.00
N LEU A 205 -12.79 -0.13 -17.89
CA LEU A 205 -12.46 1.18 -17.36
C LEU A 205 -11.01 1.10 -16.89
N ASN A 206 -10.13 1.86 -17.53
CA ASN A 206 -8.67 1.84 -17.31
C ASN A 206 -8.27 2.00 -15.84
N ILE A 207 -8.94 2.88 -15.10
CA ILE A 207 -8.67 3.13 -13.67
C ILE A 207 -9.04 1.93 -12.77
N LEU A 208 -9.76 0.93 -13.26
CA LEU A 208 -9.99 -0.33 -12.54
C LEU A 208 -8.92 -1.39 -12.83
N ARG A 209 -7.95 -1.07 -13.70
CA ARG A 209 -6.92 -1.99 -14.21
C ARG A 209 -5.53 -1.34 -14.14
N GLU A 210 -4.88 -1.09 -15.26
CA GLU A 210 -3.51 -0.59 -15.38
C GLU A 210 -3.31 0.82 -14.79
N ASP A 211 -4.34 1.67 -14.87
CA ASP A 211 -4.28 3.05 -14.41
C ASP A 211 -4.72 3.21 -12.95
N TRP A 212 -5.06 2.11 -12.26
CA TRP A 212 -5.32 2.17 -10.83
C TRP A 212 -4.09 2.65 -10.08
N LYS A 213 -4.30 3.60 -9.16
CA LYS A 213 -3.30 4.07 -8.21
C LYS A 213 -3.96 4.22 -6.84
N PRO A 214 -3.26 3.92 -5.74
CA PRO A 214 -3.79 4.08 -4.38
C PRO A 214 -4.28 5.49 -4.01
N VAL A 215 -3.94 6.51 -4.81
CA VAL A 215 -4.42 7.89 -4.64
C VAL A 215 -5.86 8.08 -5.16
N LEU A 216 -6.32 7.22 -6.07
CA LEU A 216 -7.70 7.22 -6.56
C LEU A 216 -8.63 6.71 -5.46
N ASN A 217 -9.90 7.11 -5.54
CA ASN A 217 -10.92 6.78 -4.54
C ASN A 217 -12.21 6.29 -5.21
N ILE A 218 -13.17 5.86 -4.39
CA ILE A 218 -14.49 5.37 -4.86
C ILE A 218 -15.21 6.42 -5.72
N ASN A 219 -15.11 7.70 -5.35
CA ASN A 219 -15.75 8.78 -6.10
C ASN A 219 -15.22 8.84 -7.55
N THR A 220 -13.91 8.77 -7.74
CA THR A 220 -13.28 8.77 -9.07
C THR A 220 -13.77 7.59 -9.93
N ILE A 221 -13.94 6.41 -9.33
CA ILE A 221 -14.48 5.24 -10.04
C ILE A 221 -15.92 5.51 -10.49
N ILE A 222 -16.78 6.03 -9.62
CA ILE A 222 -18.17 6.31 -9.94
C ILE A 222 -18.29 7.35 -11.06
N TYR A 223 -17.45 8.40 -11.04
CA TYR A 223 -17.36 9.35 -12.15
C TYR A 223 -16.89 8.71 -13.45
N GLY A 224 -15.89 7.83 -13.40
CA GLY A 224 -15.44 7.07 -14.58
C GLY A 224 -16.55 6.19 -15.16
N LEU A 225 -17.31 5.50 -14.31
CA LEU A 225 -18.46 4.71 -14.74
C LEU A 225 -19.58 5.57 -15.34
N PHE A 226 -19.88 6.72 -14.73
CA PHE A 226 -20.86 7.67 -15.28
C PHE A 226 -20.44 8.16 -16.67
N HIS A 227 -19.15 8.49 -16.82
CA HIS A 227 -18.60 8.98 -18.07
C HIS A 227 -18.69 7.96 -19.21
N LEU A 228 -18.58 6.66 -18.94
CA LEU A 228 -18.82 5.62 -19.96
C LEU A 228 -20.21 5.73 -20.60
N PHE A 229 -21.23 6.18 -19.86
CA PHE A 229 -22.58 6.36 -20.39
C PHE A 229 -22.78 7.69 -21.13
N THR A 230 -22.03 8.74 -20.79
CA THR A 230 -22.12 10.02 -21.52
C THR A 230 -21.25 9.99 -22.78
N GLU A 231 -20.07 9.38 -22.69
CA GLU A 231 -19.05 9.32 -23.73
C GLU A 231 -18.51 7.87 -23.86
N PRO A 232 -19.27 6.96 -24.49
CA PRO A 232 -18.83 5.59 -24.70
C PRO A 232 -17.59 5.54 -25.61
N ASN A 233 -16.62 4.68 -25.29
CA ASN A 233 -15.37 4.56 -26.02
C ASN A 233 -15.38 3.33 -26.95
N HIS A 234 -15.03 3.52 -28.22
CA HIS A 234 -14.97 2.46 -29.24
C HIS A 234 -13.55 1.93 -29.54
N GLU A 235 -12.50 2.51 -28.96
CA GLU A 235 -11.10 2.11 -29.22
C GLU A 235 -10.73 0.78 -28.54
N ASP A 236 -11.13 0.59 -27.27
CA ASP A 236 -10.87 -0.62 -26.47
C ASP A 236 -12.16 -1.29 -25.96
N PRO A 237 -13.03 -1.81 -26.86
CA PRO A 237 -14.34 -2.30 -26.48
C PRO A 237 -14.33 -3.75 -26.00
N LEU A 238 -15.25 -4.08 -25.10
CA LEU A 238 -15.60 -5.47 -24.77
C LEU A 238 -16.70 -6.00 -25.70
N ASN A 239 -17.55 -5.12 -26.20
CA ASN A 239 -18.58 -5.43 -27.17
C ASN A 239 -18.21 -4.82 -28.54
N GLN A 240 -17.59 -5.64 -29.38
CA GLN A 240 -17.07 -5.24 -30.69
C GLN A 240 -18.19 -4.75 -31.62
N ASP A 241 -19.36 -5.39 -31.59
CA ASP A 241 -20.49 -5.02 -32.43
C ASP A 241 -21.02 -3.63 -32.04
N ALA A 242 -21.19 -3.37 -30.75
CA ALA A 242 -21.62 -2.06 -30.25
C ALA A 242 -20.62 -0.94 -30.60
N ALA A 243 -19.33 -1.23 -30.48
CA ALA A 243 -18.27 -0.28 -30.81
C ALA A 243 -18.20 0.04 -32.31
N ALA A 244 -18.31 -0.97 -33.16
CA ALA A 244 -18.33 -0.79 -34.62
C ALA A 244 -19.51 0.09 -35.05
N VAL A 245 -20.71 -0.17 -34.51
CA VAL A 245 -21.90 0.65 -34.84
C VAL A 245 -21.73 2.08 -34.30
N LEU A 246 -21.19 2.27 -33.09
CA LEU A 246 -20.91 3.61 -32.56
C LEU A 246 -19.96 4.40 -33.46
N ARG A 247 -18.88 3.77 -33.94
CA ARG A 247 -17.88 4.40 -34.82
C ARG A 247 -18.47 4.72 -36.20
N ASP A 248 -19.16 3.75 -36.80
CA ASP A 248 -19.53 3.82 -38.22
C ASP A 248 -20.89 4.52 -38.44
N ASN A 249 -21.82 4.42 -37.48
CA ASN A 249 -23.15 5.03 -37.57
C ASN A 249 -23.74 5.37 -36.17
N PRO A 250 -23.38 6.53 -35.59
CA PRO A 250 -23.85 6.97 -34.28
C PRO A 250 -25.38 7.03 -34.13
N GLN A 251 -26.12 7.36 -35.19
CA GLN A 251 -27.58 7.42 -35.16
C GLN A 251 -28.21 6.03 -35.06
N LEU A 252 -27.64 5.05 -35.77
CA LEU A 252 -28.05 3.65 -35.63
C LEU A 252 -27.68 3.11 -34.24
N PHE A 253 -26.52 3.51 -33.72
CA PHE A 253 -26.12 3.17 -32.34
C PHE A 253 -27.15 3.68 -31.33
N GLU A 254 -27.56 4.94 -31.43
CA GLU A 254 -28.62 5.50 -30.57
C GLU A 254 -29.91 4.69 -30.67
N SER A 255 -30.36 4.38 -31.89
CA SER A 255 -31.58 3.60 -32.11
C SER A 255 -31.49 2.20 -31.51
N ASN A 256 -30.32 1.55 -31.60
CA ASN A 256 -30.05 0.25 -31.00
C ASN A 256 -30.06 0.33 -29.47
N VAL A 257 -29.42 1.34 -28.88
CA VAL A 257 -29.44 1.57 -27.43
C VAL A 257 -30.87 1.74 -26.94
N ARG A 258 -31.68 2.61 -27.58
CA ARG A 258 -33.09 2.82 -27.22
C ARG A 258 -33.89 1.52 -27.27
N ARG A 259 -33.73 0.76 -28.35
CA ARG A 259 -34.44 -0.52 -28.54
C ARG A 259 -34.01 -1.57 -27.51
N ALA A 260 -32.72 -1.66 -27.19
CA ALA A 260 -32.22 -2.59 -26.18
C ALA A 260 -32.73 -2.22 -24.78
N MET A 261 -32.66 -0.94 -24.42
CA MET A 261 -33.11 -0.44 -23.12
C MET A 261 -34.62 -0.58 -22.89
N ALA A 262 -35.42 -0.57 -23.96
CA ALA A 262 -36.87 -0.81 -23.90
C ALA A 262 -37.25 -2.29 -23.69
N GLY A 263 -36.28 -3.22 -23.74
CA GLY A 263 -36.53 -4.66 -23.68
C GLY A 263 -36.59 -5.29 -25.08
N GLY A 264 -35.46 -5.42 -25.75
CA GLY A 264 -35.40 -5.82 -27.16
C GLY A 264 -34.18 -6.66 -27.55
N TYR A 265 -34.16 -7.12 -28.79
CA TYR A 265 -33.06 -7.92 -29.35
C TYR A 265 -32.08 -7.07 -30.15
N MET A 266 -30.78 -7.20 -29.87
CA MET A 266 -29.71 -6.81 -30.80
C MET A 266 -29.11 -8.08 -31.39
N GLY A 267 -29.31 -8.30 -32.69
CA GLY A 267 -28.98 -9.58 -33.31
C GLY A 267 -29.75 -10.72 -32.63
N GLN A 268 -29.02 -11.70 -32.09
CA GLN A 268 -29.60 -12.85 -31.38
C GLN A 268 -29.69 -12.65 -29.85
N THR A 269 -29.17 -11.53 -29.34
CA THR A 269 -29.08 -11.28 -27.90
C THR A 269 -30.24 -10.44 -27.42
N PHE A 270 -31.04 -10.99 -26.51
CA PHE A 270 -32.07 -10.24 -25.80
C PHE A 270 -31.46 -9.40 -24.66
N PHE A 271 -31.87 -8.13 -24.59
CA PHE A 271 -31.57 -7.19 -23.52
C PHE A 271 -32.84 -6.91 -22.72
N PRO A 272 -32.87 -7.21 -21.41
CA PRO A 272 -33.98 -6.84 -20.54
C PRO A 272 -34.19 -5.33 -20.48
N ARG A 273 -35.44 -4.92 -20.24
CA ARG A 273 -35.79 -3.50 -20.07
C ARG A 273 -35.06 -2.90 -18.86
N CYS A 274 -34.48 -1.72 -19.06
CA CYS A 274 -33.76 -0.98 -18.00
C CYS A 274 -34.08 0.52 -17.96
N ILE A 275 -35.22 0.93 -18.55
CA ILE A 275 -35.84 2.27 -18.43
C ILE A 275 -36.95 2.30 -17.39
#